data_AF-A0A957PRY3-F1
#
_entry.id   AF-A0A957PRY3-F1
#
_cell.length_a   1.000
_cell.length_b   1.000
_cell.length_c   1.000
_cell.angle_alpha   90.00
_cell.angle_beta   90.00
_cell.angle_gamma   90.00
#
_symmetry.space_group_name_H-M   'P 1'
#
loop_
_entity.id
_entity.type
_entity.pdbx_description
1 polymer ?
#
loop_
_entity_poly.entity_id
_entity_poly.type
_entity_poly.pdbx_seq_one_letter_code
_entity_poly.pdbx_strand_id
1 'polypeptide(L)'
;MGNLFSVEYTDVPLQIFGAKHLIVVGVFVIAWLLFYFLRGNWSTDQRKNIRIGLAIALAINEIGLHIWSAYWGIWNIQTMLPLHLCSVMVWVTVYTAFTGNRNLYDFTYFLGIAGALQAFLTPADASMYDIPHYRIMQTLIAHGLLITIPIYMTVVEGYRPTLASFKRIFIWTNIYMVVIFFLNFAIGSNYLFIAEKPPSPTLMDALSPWPWYIPQLEIVAFIMLFVLYIPFLINDWRNKNVTTRSV
;
A
#
# COMPACT_ATOMS: atom_id res chain seq x y z
N MET A 1 -3.99 31.55 4.51
CA MET A 1 -3.85 30.48 3.50
C MET A 1 -2.41 29.96 3.35
N GLY A 2 -1.51 30.21 4.32
CA GLY A 2 -0.08 29.85 4.20
C GLY A 2 0.33 28.47 4.74
N ASN A 3 -0.59 27.65 5.25
CA ASN A 3 -0.25 26.47 6.06
C ASN A 3 -0.52 25.11 5.40
N LEU A 4 -1.07 25.03 4.17
CA LEU A 4 -1.49 23.74 3.57
C LEU A 4 -0.33 22.90 3.03
N PHE A 5 0.78 23.53 2.71
CA PHE A 5 1.97 22.89 2.17
C PHE A 5 3.18 23.12 3.07
N SER A 6 3.01 23.70 4.26
CA SER A 6 4.11 24.01 5.16
C SER A 6 4.68 22.75 5.79
N VAL A 7 6.00 22.64 5.92
CA VAL A 7 6.58 21.57 6.76
C VAL A 7 6.23 21.83 8.23
N GLU A 8 6.31 23.08 8.66
CA GLU A 8 5.91 23.49 10.00
C GLU A 8 4.39 23.55 10.09
N TYR A 9 3.82 22.72 10.95
CA TYR A 9 2.39 22.65 11.19
C TYR A 9 2.09 22.93 12.64
N THR A 10 1.32 24.00 12.88
CA THR A 10 1.04 24.53 14.22
C THR A 10 -0.37 24.23 14.70
N ASP A 11 -1.21 23.67 13.84
CA ASP A 11 -2.61 23.39 14.15
C ASP A 11 -2.74 22.00 14.81
N VAL A 12 -3.95 21.70 15.32
CA VAL A 12 -4.24 20.41 15.96
C VAL A 12 -4.07 19.29 14.93
N PRO A 13 -3.30 18.23 15.21
CA PRO A 13 -3.10 17.12 14.29
C PRO A 13 -4.38 16.32 14.01
N LEU A 14 -4.39 15.53 12.92
CA LEU A 14 -5.52 14.68 12.56
C LEU A 14 -5.87 13.71 13.70
N GLN A 15 -7.12 13.73 14.14
CA GLN A 15 -7.65 12.67 14.98
C GLN A 15 -7.85 11.40 14.14
N ILE A 16 -7.00 10.39 14.35
CA ILE A 16 -7.14 9.08 13.70
C ILE A 16 -8.50 8.48 14.10
N PHE A 17 -9.25 8.01 13.10
CA PHE A 17 -10.65 7.57 13.21
C PHE A 17 -11.65 8.65 13.64
N GLY A 18 -11.26 9.93 13.64
CA GLY A 18 -12.18 11.07 13.71
C GLY A 18 -12.96 11.27 12.40
N ALA A 19 -13.92 12.19 12.41
CA ALA A 19 -14.84 12.40 11.29
C ALA A 19 -14.14 12.65 9.94
N LYS A 20 -13.13 13.53 9.90
CA LYS A 20 -12.38 13.83 8.66
C LYS A 20 -11.68 12.60 8.09
N HIS A 21 -11.02 11.81 8.95
CA HIS A 21 -10.36 10.58 8.54
C HIS A 21 -11.36 9.55 8.00
N LEU A 22 -12.46 9.32 8.73
CA LEU A 22 -13.49 8.37 8.33
C LEU A 22 -14.20 8.76 7.02
N ILE A 23 -14.34 10.05 6.74
CA ILE A 23 -14.86 10.53 5.45
C ILE A 23 -13.93 10.08 4.31
N VAL A 24 -12.61 10.29 4.43
CA VAL A 24 -11.64 9.88 3.40
C VAL A 24 -11.64 8.36 3.23
N VAL A 25 -11.60 7.60 4.32
CA VAL A 25 -11.70 6.13 4.28
C VAL A 25 -13.01 5.70 3.61
N GLY A 26 -14.12 6.33 3.96
CA GLY A 26 -15.44 6.06 3.38
C GLY A 26 -15.48 6.31 1.87
N VAL A 27 -14.85 7.37 1.37
CA VAL A 27 -14.75 7.65 -0.07
C VAL A 27 -14.05 6.51 -0.82
N PHE A 28 -12.92 6.02 -0.31
CA PHE A 28 -12.22 4.88 -0.92
C PHE A 28 -13.04 3.59 -0.86
N VAL A 29 -13.67 3.29 0.29
CA VAL A 29 -14.54 2.11 0.43
C VAL A 29 -15.71 2.17 -0.55
N ILE A 30 -16.37 3.32 -0.68
CA ILE A 30 -17.44 3.53 -1.65
C ILE A 30 -16.92 3.31 -3.07
N ALA A 31 -15.73 3.85 -3.42
CA ALA A 31 -15.13 3.62 -4.74
C ALA A 31 -14.89 2.13 -5.01
N TRP A 32 -14.41 1.36 -4.04
CA TRP A 32 -14.20 -0.09 -4.18
C TRP A 32 -15.52 -0.84 -4.39
N LEU A 33 -16.57 -0.47 -3.65
CA LEU A 33 -17.91 -1.04 -3.82
C LEU A 33 -18.47 -0.69 -5.21
N LEU A 34 -18.30 0.54 -5.67
CA LEU A 34 -18.71 0.96 -7.01
C LEU A 34 -17.97 0.16 -8.09
N PHE A 35 -16.66 -0.08 -7.95
CA PHE A 35 -15.93 -0.98 -8.86
C PHE A 35 -16.51 -2.38 -8.88
N TYR A 36 -16.90 -2.93 -7.72
CA TYR A 36 -17.51 -4.25 -7.64
C TYR A 36 -18.89 -4.30 -8.34
N PHE A 37 -19.76 -3.33 -8.10
CA PHE A 37 -21.13 -3.32 -8.63
C PHE A 37 -21.21 -2.90 -10.11
N LEU A 38 -20.35 -1.98 -10.55
CA LEU A 38 -20.37 -1.43 -11.91
C LEU A 38 -19.44 -2.16 -12.89
N ARG A 39 -18.69 -3.18 -12.46
CA ARG A 39 -17.75 -3.91 -13.32
C ARG A 39 -18.35 -4.43 -14.63
N GLY A 40 -19.64 -4.77 -14.65
CA GLY A 40 -20.34 -5.30 -15.82
C GLY A 40 -20.66 -4.24 -16.89
N ASN A 41 -20.56 -2.96 -16.53
CA ASN A 41 -21.05 -1.85 -17.35
C ASN A 41 -19.95 -1.19 -18.20
N TRP A 42 -18.69 -1.56 -18.01
CA TRP A 42 -17.54 -0.92 -18.68
C TRP A 42 -16.99 -1.74 -19.82
N SER A 43 -16.77 -1.08 -20.96
CA SER A 43 -16.06 -1.63 -22.12
C SER A 43 -14.58 -1.88 -21.80
N THR A 44 -13.90 -2.67 -22.63
CA THR A 44 -12.47 -2.96 -22.48
C THR A 44 -11.62 -1.68 -22.43
N ASP A 45 -11.93 -0.69 -23.28
CA ASP A 45 -11.20 0.59 -23.32
C ASP A 45 -11.46 1.43 -22.08
N GLN A 46 -12.72 1.47 -21.59
CA GLN A 46 -13.04 2.16 -20.34
C GLN A 46 -12.29 1.54 -19.16
N ARG A 47 -12.21 0.20 -19.10
CA ARG A 47 -11.50 -0.50 -18.03
C ARG A 47 -10.01 -0.15 -18.02
N LYS A 48 -9.39 -0.20 -19.21
CA LYS A 48 -8.00 0.19 -19.42
C LYS A 48 -7.76 1.66 -19.03
N ASN A 49 -8.63 2.58 -19.45
CA ASN A 49 -8.49 4.00 -19.17
C ASN A 49 -8.61 4.32 -17.68
N ILE A 50 -9.54 3.69 -16.97
CA ILE A 50 -9.65 3.83 -15.50
C ILE A 50 -8.38 3.29 -14.83
N ARG A 51 -7.92 2.10 -15.21
CA ARG A 51 -6.69 1.50 -14.66
C ARG A 51 -5.47 2.39 -14.86
N ILE A 52 -5.30 2.94 -16.07
CA ILE A 52 -4.20 3.87 -16.38
C ILE A 52 -4.37 5.19 -15.62
N GLY A 53 -5.59 5.73 -15.52
CA GLY A 53 -5.86 6.94 -14.75
C GLY A 53 -5.49 6.79 -13.27
N LEU A 54 -5.82 5.66 -12.65
CA LEU A 54 -5.39 5.35 -11.27
C LEU A 54 -3.86 5.25 -11.14
N ALA A 55 -3.19 4.64 -12.12
CA ALA A 55 -1.73 4.56 -12.14
C ALA A 55 -1.06 5.93 -12.25
N ILE A 56 -1.58 6.80 -13.14
CA ILE A 56 -1.11 8.18 -13.28
C ILE A 56 -1.34 8.96 -12.00
N ALA A 57 -2.52 8.83 -11.38
CA ALA A 57 -2.82 9.50 -10.12
C ALA A 57 -1.85 9.09 -9.01
N LEU A 58 -1.53 7.78 -8.90
CA LEU A 58 -0.57 7.28 -7.93
C LEU A 58 0.85 7.79 -8.21
N ALA A 59 1.29 7.78 -9.48
CA ALA A 59 2.60 8.29 -9.87
C ALA A 59 2.74 9.80 -9.61
N ILE A 60 1.74 10.61 -9.96
CA ILE A 60 1.72 12.05 -9.68
C ILE A 60 1.77 12.31 -8.17
N ASN A 61 1.06 11.50 -7.38
CA ASN A 61 1.04 11.65 -5.93
C ASN A 61 2.43 11.41 -5.31
N GLU A 62 3.13 10.37 -5.76
CA GLU A 62 4.50 10.06 -5.32
C GLU A 62 5.51 11.11 -5.79
N ILE A 63 5.45 11.52 -7.07
CA ILE A 63 6.29 12.60 -7.59
C ILE A 63 6.06 13.90 -6.83
N GLY A 64 4.82 14.20 -6.48
CA GLY A 64 4.47 15.33 -5.63
C GLY A 64 5.18 15.30 -4.28
N LEU A 65 5.25 14.12 -3.64
CA LEU A 65 5.94 13.97 -2.35
C LEU A 65 7.43 14.32 -2.50
N HIS A 66 8.08 13.82 -3.55
CA HIS A 66 9.47 14.16 -3.84
C HIS A 66 9.67 15.66 -4.09
N ILE A 67 8.81 16.29 -4.90
CA ILE A 67 8.86 17.74 -5.18
C ILE A 67 8.66 18.53 -3.90
N TRP A 68 7.68 18.18 -3.09
CA TRP A 68 7.38 18.86 -1.83
C TRP A 68 8.55 18.74 -0.85
N SER A 69 9.10 17.55 -0.66
CA SER A 69 10.27 17.34 0.19
C SER A 69 11.50 18.10 -0.31
N ALA A 70 11.70 18.17 -1.63
CA ALA A 70 12.81 18.92 -2.22
C ALA A 70 12.64 20.44 -2.04
N TYR A 71 11.41 20.95 -2.22
CA TYR A 71 11.07 22.37 -2.04
C TYR A 71 11.39 22.85 -0.63
N TRP A 72 11.12 22.03 0.39
CA TRP A 72 11.40 22.35 1.79
C TRP A 72 12.80 21.96 2.26
N GLY A 73 13.67 21.47 1.38
CA GLY A 73 15.05 21.10 1.74
C GLY A 73 15.16 19.90 2.69
N ILE A 74 14.09 19.12 2.87
CA ILE A 74 14.07 17.91 3.72
C ILE A 74 14.31 16.62 2.92
N TRP A 75 14.45 16.73 1.59
CA TRP A 75 14.76 15.60 0.73
C TRP A 75 16.18 15.10 0.97
N ASN A 76 16.34 13.82 1.30
CA ASN A 76 17.64 13.19 1.46
C ASN A 76 17.60 11.70 1.06
N ILE A 77 18.78 11.14 0.77
CA ILE A 77 18.91 9.75 0.29
C ILE A 77 18.63 8.71 1.36
N GLN A 78 18.61 9.09 2.65
CA GLN A 78 18.37 8.17 3.75
C GLN A 78 16.87 7.92 3.98
N THR A 79 16.01 8.83 3.54
CA THR A 79 14.54 8.72 3.74
C THR A 79 13.73 8.72 2.45
N MET A 80 14.24 9.27 1.34
CA MET A 80 13.43 9.51 0.13
C MET A 80 13.69 8.57 -1.05
N LEU A 81 14.70 7.70 -1.01
CA LEU A 81 14.80 6.64 -2.01
C LEU A 81 13.58 5.69 -1.91
N PRO A 82 13.11 5.11 -3.03
CA PRO A 82 11.95 4.22 -3.05
C PRO A 82 12.33 2.82 -2.54
N LEU A 83 12.88 2.77 -1.33
CA LEU A 83 13.39 1.57 -0.67
C LEU A 83 12.49 1.12 0.47
N HIS A 84 11.56 1.95 0.95
CA HIS A 84 10.44 1.47 1.77
C HIS A 84 9.51 0.59 0.93
N LEU A 85 8.87 -0.39 1.60
CA LEU A 85 7.98 -1.33 0.92
C LEU A 85 6.83 -0.61 0.19
N CYS A 86 6.21 0.41 0.81
CA CYS A 86 5.18 1.20 0.15
C CYS A 86 5.71 1.93 -1.09
N SER A 87 6.87 2.59 -1.01
CA SER A 87 7.48 3.35 -2.11
C SER A 87 7.90 2.47 -3.29
N VAL A 88 8.52 1.31 -3.06
CA VAL A 88 8.81 0.38 -4.16
C VAL A 88 7.50 -0.16 -4.76
N MET A 89 6.50 -0.43 -3.91
CA MET A 89 5.21 -0.92 -4.36
C MET A 89 4.41 0.13 -5.14
N VAL A 90 4.63 1.43 -4.93
CA VAL A 90 4.08 2.49 -5.80
C VAL A 90 4.49 2.23 -7.24
N TRP A 91 5.79 2.12 -7.50
CA TRP A 91 6.31 1.96 -8.85
C TRP A 91 5.96 0.61 -9.47
N VAL A 92 6.00 -0.47 -8.68
CA VAL A 92 5.54 -1.80 -9.13
C VAL A 92 4.04 -1.76 -9.48
N THR A 93 3.22 -1.07 -8.69
CA THR A 93 1.77 -0.95 -8.92
C THR A 93 1.46 -0.11 -10.14
N VAL A 94 2.13 1.03 -10.31
CA VAL A 94 2.05 1.87 -11.51
C VAL A 94 2.41 1.06 -12.74
N TYR A 95 3.57 0.41 -12.75
CA TYR A 95 4.03 -0.39 -13.89
C TYR A 95 3.05 -1.54 -14.22
N THR A 96 2.57 -2.24 -13.19
CA THR A 96 1.61 -3.33 -13.35
C THR A 96 0.28 -2.85 -13.93
N ALA A 97 -0.21 -1.68 -13.49
CA ALA A 97 -1.44 -1.09 -13.99
C ALA A 97 -1.31 -0.60 -15.44
N PHE A 98 -0.15 -0.06 -15.84
CA PHE A 98 0.11 0.30 -17.23
C PHE A 98 0.18 -0.92 -18.15
N THR A 99 0.94 -1.94 -17.74
CA THR A 99 1.28 -3.09 -18.60
C THR A 99 0.25 -4.22 -18.55
N GLY A 100 -0.54 -4.33 -17.47
CA GLY A 100 -1.35 -5.52 -17.20
C GLY A 100 -0.50 -6.76 -16.89
N ASN A 101 0.73 -6.60 -16.41
CA ASN A 101 1.62 -7.73 -16.15
C ASN A 101 1.12 -8.61 -14.99
N ARG A 102 0.57 -9.78 -15.32
CA ARG A 102 0.03 -10.74 -14.35
C ARG A 102 1.07 -11.29 -13.36
N ASN A 103 2.35 -11.34 -13.72
CA ASN A 103 3.39 -11.83 -12.83
C ASN A 103 3.66 -10.86 -11.67
N LEU A 104 3.47 -9.57 -11.91
CA LEU A 104 3.66 -8.51 -10.91
C LEU A 104 2.39 -8.19 -10.14
N TYR A 105 1.22 -8.50 -10.70
CA TYR A 105 -0.06 -8.33 -10.00
C TYR A 105 -0.08 -9.00 -8.63
N ASP A 106 0.50 -10.20 -8.48
CA ASP A 106 0.49 -10.84 -7.17
C ASP A 106 1.24 -9.99 -6.12
N PHE A 107 2.34 -9.33 -6.51
CA PHE A 107 3.07 -8.43 -5.61
C PHE A 107 2.21 -7.22 -5.25
N THR A 108 1.51 -6.61 -6.21
CA THR A 108 0.63 -5.47 -5.95
C THR A 108 -0.55 -5.84 -5.07
N TYR A 109 -1.14 -7.03 -5.30
CA TYR A 109 -2.24 -7.54 -4.51
C TYR A 109 -1.82 -7.82 -3.07
N PHE A 110 -0.74 -8.57 -2.88
CA PHE A 110 -0.33 -9.02 -1.56
C PHE A 110 0.45 -7.94 -0.80
N LEU A 111 1.56 -7.47 -1.35
CA LEU A 111 2.42 -6.48 -0.67
C LEU A 111 1.85 -5.07 -0.76
N GLY A 112 1.25 -4.71 -1.89
CA GLY A 112 0.62 -3.39 -2.07
C GLY A 112 -0.55 -3.18 -1.11
N ILE A 113 -1.48 -4.14 -1.01
CA ILE A 113 -2.61 -4.03 -0.07
C ILE A 113 -2.13 -4.16 1.38
N ALA A 114 -1.39 -5.23 1.73
CA ALA A 114 -0.99 -5.46 3.11
C ALA A 114 -0.09 -4.34 3.66
N GLY A 115 0.87 -3.89 2.85
CA GLY A 115 1.77 -2.81 3.21
C GLY A 115 1.07 -1.45 3.28
N ALA A 116 0.09 -1.20 2.41
CA ALA A 116 -0.59 0.09 2.40
C ALA A 116 -1.69 0.24 3.46
N LEU A 117 -2.31 -0.87 3.89
CA LEU A 117 -3.47 -0.84 4.78
C LEU A 117 -3.17 -0.16 6.12
N GLN A 118 -2.01 -0.44 6.72
CA GLN A 118 -1.63 0.17 7.99
C GLN A 118 -1.46 1.68 7.87
N ALA A 119 -0.71 2.18 6.90
CA ALA A 119 -0.52 3.61 6.72
C ALA A 119 -1.78 4.32 6.15
N PHE A 120 -2.75 3.57 5.59
CA PHE A 120 -4.06 4.12 5.24
C PHE A 120 -4.97 4.31 6.46
N LEU A 121 -4.98 3.35 7.39
CA LEU A 121 -5.84 3.41 8.59
C LEU A 121 -5.19 4.17 9.77
N THR A 122 -3.86 4.14 9.83
CA THR A 122 -3.04 4.76 10.87
C THR A 122 -1.85 5.46 10.22
N PRO A 123 -2.03 6.67 9.64
CA PRO A 123 -1.00 7.38 8.86
C PRO A 123 0.07 8.00 9.77
N ALA A 124 0.84 7.17 10.49
CA ALA A 124 1.82 7.60 11.50
C ALA A 124 2.88 8.58 10.95
N ASP A 125 3.32 8.41 9.70
CA ASP A 125 4.34 9.27 9.08
C ASP A 125 3.84 10.69 8.74
N ALA A 126 2.53 10.92 8.81
CA ALA A 126 1.90 12.20 8.55
C ALA A 126 0.93 12.61 9.67
N SER A 127 0.99 11.94 10.83
CA SER A 127 0.02 12.11 11.91
C SER A 127 0.10 13.48 12.57
N MET A 128 1.17 14.24 12.34
CA MET A 128 1.33 15.62 12.82
C MET A 128 0.52 16.65 12.02
N TYR A 129 -0.04 16.27 10.87
CA TYR A 129 -0.82 17.16 10.02
C TYR A 129 -2.31 16.81 10.05
N ASP A 130 -3.21 17.80 10.00
CA ASP A 130 -4.66 17.59 9.83
C ASP A 130 -5.13 17.82 8.38
N ILE A 131 -6.26 17.24 8.02
CA ILE A 131 -6.91 17.44 6.72
C ILE A 131 -7.41 18.89 6.64
N PRO A 132 -7.07 19.64 5.57
CA PRO A 132 -6.62 19.16 4.25
C PRO A 132 -5.14 19.41 3.92
N HIS A 133 -4.23 19.33 4.89
CA HIS A 133 -2.79 19.51 4.66
C HIS A 133 -2.25 18.54 3.61
N TYR A 134 -1.32 19.02 2.77
CA TYR A 134 -0.77 18.26 1.65
C TYR A 134 -0.19 16.92 2.09
N ARG A 135 0.64 16.90 3.14
CA ARG A 135 1.36 15.68 3.55
C ARG A 135 0.42 14.55 4.01
N ILE A 136 -0.63 14.86 4.78
CA ILE A 136 -1.61 13.84 5.21
C ILE A 136 -2.51 13.40 4.06
N MET A 137 -2.94 14.34 3.20
CA MET A 137 -3.73 14.01 2.01
C MET A 137 -2.91 13.15 1.03
N GLN A 138 -1.62 13.46 0.85
CA GLN A 138 -0.71 12.69 0.04
C GLN A 138 -0.58 11.27 0.58
N THR A 139 -0.30 11.08 1.88
CA THR A 139 -0.25 9.74 2.50
C THR A 139 -1.55 8.97 2.28
N LEU A 140 -2.70 9.55 2.61
CA LEU A 140 -4.00 8.87 2.48
C LEU A 140 -4.33 8.52 1.03
N ILE A 141 -4.01 9.41 0.07
CA ILE A 141 -4.23 9.16 -1.36
C ILE A 141 -3.28 8.08 -1.89
N ALA A 142 -1.98 8.14 -1.60
CA ALA A 142 -1.01 7.12 -2.02
C ALA A 142 -1.43 5.74 -1.56
N HIS A 143 -1.72 5.60 -0.26
CA HIS A 143 -2.04 4.32 0.35
C HIS A 143 -3.43 3.83 -0.07
N GLY A 144 -4.41 4.73 -0.18
CA GLY A 144 -5.72 4.42 -0.73
C GLY A 144 -5.62 3.91 -2.17
N LEU A 145 -4.79 4.53 -3.02
CA LEU A 145 -4.58 4.10 -4.41
C LEU A 145 -3.79 2.79 -4.52
N LEU A 146 -2.78 2.58 -3.66
CA LEU A 146 -2.06 1.29 -3.56
C LEU A 146 -2.99 0.12 -3.24
N ILE A 147 -4.05 0.34 -2.49
CA ILE A 147 -5.10 -0.66 -2.23
C ILE A 147 -6.09 -0.73 -3.40
N THR A 148 -6.49 0.43 -3.92
CA THR A 148 -7.52 0.55 -4.96
C THR A 148 -7.15 -0.15 -6.26
N ILE A 149 -5.92 0.03 -6.73
CA ILE A 149 -5.46 -0.52 -8.02
C ILE A 149 -5.51 -2.05 -8.06
N PRO A 150 -4.91 -2.80 -7.10
CA PRO A 150 -5.04 -4.25 -7.09
C PRO A 150 -6.48 -4.73 -6.85
N ILE A 151 -7.29 -4.01 -6.06
CA ILE A 151 -8.74 -4.31 -5.96
C ILE A 151 -9.41 -4.17 -7.32
N TYR A 152 -9.17 -3.07 -8.03
CA TYR A 152 -9.69 -2.82 -9.38
C TYR A 152 -9.30 -3.94 -10.35
N MET A 153 -8.02 -4.30 -10.38
CA MET A 153 -7.51 -5.39 -11.23
C MET A 153 -8.17 -6.74 -10.86
N THR A 154 -8.46 -6.96 -9.59
CA THR A 154 -9.15 -8.18 -9.13
C THR A 154 -10.61 -8.20 -9.58
N VAL A 155 -11.37 -7.16 -9.23
CA VAL A 155 -12.84 -7.18 -9.37
C VAL A 155 -13.33 -6.80 -10.77
N VAL A 156 -12.56 -5.99 -11.51
CA VAL A 156 -12.94 -5.50 -12.85
C VAL A 156 -12.21 -6.24 -13.96
N GLU A 157 -10.90 -6.46 -13.80
CA GLU A 157 -10.07 -7.12 -14.83
C GLU A 157 -10.00 -8.65 -14.66
N GLY A 158 -10.53 -9.18 -13.56
CA GLY A 158 -10.56 -10.62 -13.28
C GLY A 158 -9.20 -11.21 -12.97
N TYR A 159 -8.26 -10.41 -12.45
CA TYR A 159 -6.97 -10.91 -12.00
C TYR A 159 -7.17 -11.66 -10.68
N ARG A 160 -6.32 -12.65 -10.43
CA ARG A 160 -6.49 -13.55 -9.30
C ARG A 160 -5.14 -14.02 -8.76
N PRO A 161 -4.88 -13.85 -7.45
CA PRO A 161 -3.68 -14.36 -6.84
C PRO A 161 -3.74 -15.88 -6.72
N THR A 162 -2.58 -16.52 -6.75
CA THR A 162 -2.46 -17.98 -6.59
C THR A 162 -1.71 -18.33 -5.31
N LEU A 163 -1.94 -19.54 -4.79
CA LEU A 163 -1.19 -20.04 -3.63
C LEU A 163 0.30 -20.20 -3.95
N ALA A 164 0.67 -20.51 -5.20
CA ALA A 164 2.06 -20.55 -5.63
C ALA A 164 2.73 -19.17 -5.54
N SER A 165 1.96 -18.10 -5.79
CA SER A 165 2.42 -16.72 -5.67
C SER A 165 2.76 -16.34 -4.23
N PHE A 166 2.08 -16.93 -3.24
CA PHE A 166 2.37 -16.70 -1.82
C PHE A 166 3.83 -17.02 -1.48
N LYS A 167 4.28 -18.23 -1.83
CA LYS A 167 5.67 -18.67 -1.57
C LYS A 167 6.68 -17.78 -2.31
N ARG A 168 6.38 -17.44 -3.56
CA ARG A 168 7.22 -16.57 -4.38
C ARG A 168 7.39 -15.20 -3.71
N ILE A 169 6.30 -14.57 -3.28
CA ILE A 169 6.30 -13.25 -2.66
C ILE A 169 7.06 -13.28 -1.35
N PHE A 170 6.79 -14.27 -0.48
CA PHE A 170 7.49 -14.40 0.78
C PHE A 170 9.01 -14.50 0.59
N ILE A 171 9.47 -15.31 -0.36
CA ILE A 171 10.91 -15.44 -0.68
C ILE A 171 11.49 -14.13 -1.20
N TRP A 172 10.84 -13.48 -2.18
CA TRP A 172 11.34 -12.23 -2.75
C TRP A 172 11.34 -11.07 -1.76
N THR A 173 10.35 -10.98 -0.86
CA THR A 173 10.33 -9.98 0.21
C THR A 173 11.49 -10.19 1.18
N ASN A 174 11.83 -11.43 1.51
CA ASN A 174 12.99 -11.73 2.36
C ASN A 174 14.32 -11.41 1.67
N ILE A 175 14.47 -11.78 0.39
CA ILE A 175 15.64 -11.39 -0.41
C ILE A 175 15.78 -9.87 -0.43
N TYR A 176 14.67 -9.17 -0.67
CA TYR A 176 14.64 -7.70 -0.67
C TYR A 176 15.05 -7.13 0.70
N MET A 177 14.51 -7.66 1.79
CA MET A 177 14.88 -7.25 3.15
C MET A 177 16.38 -7.39 3.42
N VAL A 178 16.99 -8.50 3.00
CA VAL A 178 18.44 -8.72 3.13
C VAL A 178 19.22 -7.69 2.31
N VAL A 179 18.81 -7.40 1.08
CA VAL A 179 19.44 -6.35 0.26
C VAL A 179 19.34 -4.98 0.94
N ILE A 180 18.15 -4.64 1.45
CA ILE A 180 17.94 -3.37 2.16
C ILE A 180 18.76 -3.30 3.46
N PHE A 181 18.95 -4.40 4.17
CA PHE A 181 19.80 -4.43 5.36
C PHE A 181 21.23 -3.95 5.05
N PHE A 182 21.84 -4.46 3.98
CA PHE A 182 23.18 -4.03 3.57
C PHE A 182 23.19 -2.59 3.05
N LEU A 183 22.15 -2.16 2.32
CA LEU A 183 22.04 -0.78 1.86
C LEU A 183 21.91 0.20 3.03
N ASN A 184 21.09 -0.13 4.03
CA ASN A 184 20.93 0.65 5.26
C ASN A 184 22.27 0.86 5.96
N PHE A 185 23.07 -0.20 6.08
CA PHE A 185 24.41 -0.10 6.63
C PHE A 185 25.34 0.80 5.79
N ALA A 186 25.27 0.70 4.45
CA ALA A 186 26.15 1.43 3.55
C ALA A 186 25.87 2.95 3.50
N ILE A 187 24.61 3.37 3.61
CA ILE A 187 24.22 4.79 3.46
C ILE A 187 23.74 5.45 4.76
N GLY A 188 23.75 4.70 5.88
CA GLY A 188 23.31 5.16 7.19
C GLY A 188 21.80 5.43 7.24
N SER A 189 20.99 4.59 6.58
CA SER A 189 19.53 4.72 6.52
C SER A 189 18.80 3.65 7.34
N ASN A 190 17.48 3.79 7.45
CA ASN A 190 16.61 2.82 8.13
C ASN A 190 15.37 2.47 7.29
N TYR A 191 15.58 2.11 6.02
CA TYR A 191 14.51 1.59 5.16
C TYR A 191 13.94 0.29 5.70
N LEU A 192 12.64 0.08 5.48
CA LEU A 192 11.82 -1.01 6.07
C LEU A 192 11.76 -1.01 7.61
N PHE A 193 12.40 -0.06 8.29
CA PHE A 193 12.51 -0.04 9.76
C PHE A 193 13.11 -1.33 10.33
N ILE A 194 14.12 -1.89 9.64
CA ILE A 194 14.82 -3.14 10.05
C ILE A 194 16.09 -2.89 10.86
N ALA A 195 16.59 -1.65 10.92
CA ALA A 195 17.69 -1.28 11.81
C ALA A 195 17.17 -0.79 13.17
N GLU A 196 16.09 -0.01 13.16
CA GLU A 196 15.39 0.45 14.36
C GLU A 196 13.91 0.68 14.06
N LYS A 197 13.08 0.71 15.11
CA LYS A 197 11.65 1.03 14.98
C LYS A 197 11.47 2.50 14.58
N PRO A 198 10.36 2.85 13.89
CA PRO A 198 10.05 4.25 13.61
C PRO A 198 10.03 5.09 14.90
N PRO A 199 10.44 6.37 14.87
CA PRO A 199 10.35 7.26 16.02
C PRO A 199 8.91 7.68 16.34
N SER A 200 8.01 7.55 15.37
CA SER A 200 6.57 7.80 15.55
C SER A 200 5.88 6.59 16.19
N PRO A 201 4.83 6.79 17.00
CA PRO A 201 4.06 5.68 17.56
C PRO A 201 3.49 4.77 16.47
N THR A 202 3.81 3.47 16.55
CA THR A 202 3.30 2.46 15.60
C THR A 202 2.97 1.16 16.30
N LEU A 203 2.32 0.24 15.58
CA LEU A 203 2.11 -1.13 16.06
C LEU A 203 3.42 -1.87 16.34
N MET A 204 4.56 -1.41 15.79
CA MET A 204 5.87 -1.98 16.07
C MET A 204 6.29 -1.76 17.53
N ASP A 205 5.72 -0.78 18.24
CA ASP A 205 6.06 -0.51 19.64
C ASP A 205 5.63 -1.64 20.57
N ALA A 206 4.59 -2.41 20.20
CA ALA A 206 4.14 -3.59 20.92
C ALA A 206 5.06 -4.82 20.71
N LEU A 207 6.01 -4.75 19.77
CA LEU A 207 6.91 -5.85 19.43
C LEU A 207 8.18 -5.86 20.29
N SER A 208 8.92 -6.96 20.27
CA SER A 208 10.16 -7.11 21.03
C SER A 208 11.27 -6.13 20.59
N PRO A 209 12.35 -5.96 21.37
CA PRO A 209 13.51 -5.18 20.95
C PRO A 209 14.19 -5.76 19.70
N TRP A 210 14.98 -4.93 19.01
CA TRP A 210 15.80 -5.37 17.88
C TRP A 210 16.76 -6.51 18.31
N PRO A 211 16.97 -7.57 17.50
CA PRO A 211 16.39 -7.84 16.17
C PRO A 211 15.09 -8.67 16.21
N TRP A 212 14.55 -8.99 17.39
CA TRP A 212 13.47 -9.97 17.57
C TRP A 212 12.12 -9.55 17.00
N TYR A 213 11.89 -8.25 16.80
CA TYR A 213 10.67 -7.82 16.10
C TYR A 213 10.69 -8.15 14.60
N ILE A 214 11.84 -8.42 13.99
CA ILE A 214 11.91 -8.72 12.55
C ILE A 214 11.19 -10.05 12.24
N PRO A 215 11.48 -11.18 12.92
CA PRO A 215 10.66 -12.38 12.79
C PRO A 215 9.18 -12.19 13.16
N GLN A 216 8.88 -11.32 14.13
CA GLN A 216 7.48 -11.02 14.49
C GLN A 216 6.76 -10.29 13.35
N LEU A 217 7.43 -9.35 12.67
CA LEU A 217 6.92 -8.70 11.47
C LEU A 217 6.71 -9.69 10.33
N GLU A 218 7.60 -10.67 10.15
CA GLU A 218 7.40 -11.73 9.15
C GLU A 218 6.15 -12.57 9.44
N ILE A 219 5.90 -12.91 10.70
CA ILE A 219 4.67 -13.61 11.11
C ILE A 219 3.44 -12.76 10.81
N VAL A 220 3.47 -11.48 11.16
CA VAL A 220 2.36 -10.54 10.86
C VAL A 220 2.14 -10.44 9.35
N ALA A 221 3.21 -10.28 8.57
CA ALA A 221 3.15 -10.24 7.12
C ALA A 221 2.54 -11.54 6.56
N PHE A 222 3.01 -12.71 7.02
CA PHE A 222 2.48 -14.01 6.62
C PHE A 222 0.97 -14.12 6.89
N ILE A 223 0.52 -13.73 8.09
CA ILE A 223 -0.91 -13.72 8.46
C ILE A 223 -1.68 -12.80 7.53
N MET A 224 -1.20 -11.58 7.28
CA MET A 224 -1.84 -10.61 6.39
C MET A 224 -1.97 -11.15 4.96
N LEU A 225 -0.91 -11.75 4.42
CA LEU A 225 -0.94 -12.37 3.10
C LEU A 225 -1.97 -13.51 3.05
N PHE A 226 -2.05 -14.32 4.10
CA PHE A 226 -3.02 -15.40 4.18
C PHE A 226 -4.46 -14.87 4.25
N VAL A 227 -4.71 -13.85 5.06
CA VAL A 227 -6.03 -13.17 5.17
C VAL A 227 -6.47 -12.63 3.81
N LEU A 228 -5.57 -11.98 3.06
CA LEU A 228 -5.87 -11.51 1.71
C LEU A 228 -6.18 -12.65 0.72
N TYR A 229 -5.70 -13.86 0.97
CA TYR A 229 -6.00 -15.02 0.12
C TYR A 229 -7.33 -15.72 0.46
N ILE A 230 -7.87 -15.54 1.68
CA ILE A 230 -9.10 -16.20 2.16
C ILE A 230 -10.27 -16.11 1.16
N PRO A 231 -10.61 -14.94 0.57
CA PRO A 231 -11.74 -14.84 -0.35
C PRO A 231 -11.64 -15.79 -1.55
N PHE A 232 -10.42 -16.02 -2.05
CA PHE A 232 -10.17 -16.92 -3.17
C PHE A 232 -10.23 -18.38 -2.74
N LEU A 233 -9.73 -18.70 -1.55
CA LEU A 233 -9.84 -20.06 -1.00
C LEU A 233 -11.30 -20.47 -0.81
N ILE A 234 -12.13 -19.57 -0.26
CA ILE A 234 -13.57 -19.80 -0.09
C ILE A 234 -14.25 -20.00 -1.44
N ASN A 235 -13.93 -19.17 -2.44
CA ASN A 235 -14.48 -19.29 -3.79
C ASN A 235 -14.13 -20.63 -4.44
N ASP A 236 -12.87 -21.08 -4.34
CA ASP A 236 -12.45 -22.38 -4.90
C ASP A 236 -13.11 -23.57 -4.21
N TRP A 237 -13.25 -23.51 -2.88
CA TRP A 237 -13.94 -24.55 -2.13
C TRP A 237 -15.42 -24.65 -2.53
N ARG A 238 -16.11 -23.51 -2.70
CA ARG A 238 -17.51 -23.49 -3.16
C ARG A 238 -17.66 -24.08 -4.56
N ASN A 239 -16.80 -23.69 -5.50
CA ASN A 239 -16.89 -24.14 -6.89
C ASN A 239 -16.62 -25.65 -7.04
N LYS A 240 -15.68 -26.20 -6.26
CA LYS A 240 -15.43 -27.66 -6.22
C LYS A 240 -16.63 -28.46 -5.71
N ASN A 241 -17.33 -27.94 -4.69
CA ASN A 241 -18.50 -28.61 -4.11
C ASN A 241 -19.76 -28.54 -4.99
N VAL A 242 -19.84 -27.56 -5.88
CA VAL A 242 -20.92 -27.51 -6.89
C VAL A 242 -20.69 -28.57 -7.95
N THR A 243 -19.44 -28.72 -8.43
CA THR A 243 -19.11 -29.72 -9.47
C THR A 243 -19.26 -31.16 -8.98
N THR A 244 -18.98 -31.44 -7.71
CA THR A 244 -19.17 -32.79 -7.13
C THR A 244 -20.62 -33.13 -6.78
N ARG A 245 -21.53 -32.14 -6.72
CA ARG A 245 -22.98 -32.38 -6.51
C ARG A 245 -23.76 -32.52 -7.83
N SER A 246 -23.17 -32.12 -8.94
CA SER A 246 -23.76 -32.21 -10.28
C SER A 246 -23.34 -33.47 -11.06
N VAL A 247 -22.58 -34.36 -10.42
CA VAL A 247 -22.14 -35.67 -10.94
C VAL A 247 -22.75 -36.75 -10.07
#